data_AF-A0A6N8VWX4-F1
#
_entry.id   AF-A0A6N8VWX4-F1
#
_cell.length_a   1.000
_cell.length_b   1.000
_cell.length_c   1.000
_cell.angle_alpha   90.00
_cell.angle_beta   90.00
_cell.angle_gamma   90.00
#
_symmetry.space_group_name_H-M   'P 1'
#
loop_
_entity.id
_entity.type
_entity.pdbx_description
1 polymer ?
#
loop_
_entity_poly.entity_id
_entity_poly.type
_entity_poly.pdbx_seq_one_letter_code
_entity_poly.pdbx_strand_id
1 'polypeptide(L)'
;VKSAGIEPRPTKPVEVWFGGGHDLQLRRTAKIGDGWFPVGPPNPDSAAMVETLRGYLADNGRDPDSFPMEPQAQFRGGNPELWVSHAQSWVDMGATAISIATMNAGLPDIDAHIDAVRQYREAVTA
;
A
#
# COMPACT_ATOMS: atom_id res chain seq x y z
N VAL A 1 -9.51 -37.17 -6.64
CA VAL A 1 -10.21 -36.79 -5.38
C VAL A 1 -11.57 -36.22 -5.76
N LYS A 2 -12.68 -36.73 -5.19
CA LYS A 2 -14.06 -36.27 -5.53
C LYS A 2 -14.65 -35.27 -4.54
N SER A 3 -13.99 -35.07 -3.40
CA SER A 3 -14.42 -34.16 -2.34
C SER A 3 -13.19 -33.70 -1.57
N ALA A 4 -12.68 -32.51 -1.88
CA ALA A 4 -11.64 -31.83 -1.11
C ALA A 4 -12.26 -30.58 -0.46
N GLY A 5 -11.84 -30.27 0.76
CA GLY A 5 -12.29 -29.09 1.50
C GLY A 5 -11.10 -28.36 2.15
N ILE A 6 -11.29 -27.07 2.44
CA ILE A 6 -10.34 -26.25 3.20
C ILE A 6 -10.84 -26.20 4.64
N GLU A 7 -10.03 -26.71 5.57
CA GLU A 7 -10.25 -26.69 7.01
C GLU A 7 -8.90 -26.38 7.71
N PRO A 8 -8.84 -25.41 8.64
CA PRO A 8 -9.94 -24.56 9.09
C PRO A 8 -10.33 -23.48 8.09
N ARG A 9 -11.60 -23.07 8.16
CA ARG A 9 -12.05 -21.85 7.50
C ARG A 9 -11.70 -20.62 8.35
N PRO A 10 -11.45 -19.46 7.73
CA PRO A 10 -11.34 -18.20 8.45
C PRO A 10 -12.59 -17.95 9.31
N THR A 11 -12.39 -17.47 10.54
CA THR A 11 -13.49 -17.12 11.46
C THR A 11 -14.13 -15.76 11.14
N LYS A 12 -13.48 -14.98 10.27
CA LYS A 12 -13.96 -13.69 9.74
C LYS A 12 -13.61 -13.60 8.24
N PRO A 13 -14.30 -12.73 7.47
CA PRO A 13 -13.89 -12.43 6.11
C PRO A 13 -12.41 -12.02 6.04
N VAL A 14 -11.72 -12.48 5.00
CA VAL A 14 -10.33 -12.11 4.71
C VAL A 14 -10.39 -10.96 3.71
N GLU A 15 -9.76 -9.84 4.04
CA GLU A 15 -9.68 -8.70 3.13
C GLU A 15 -8.82 -9.07 1.91
N VAL A 16 -9.31 -8.71 0.72
CA VAL A 16 -8.64 -8.97 -0.54
C VAL A 16 -8.03 -7.68 -1.07
N TRP A 17 -6.72 -7.55 -0.89
CA TRP A 17 -5.96 -6.41 -1.39
C TRP A 17 -5.25 -6.74 -2.70
N PHE A 18 -5.19 -5.76 -3.61
CA PHE A 18 -4.54 -5.91 -4.91
C PHE A 18 -3.27 -5.07 -4.97
N GLY A 19 -2.17 -5.63 -5.47
CA GLY A 19 -0.91 -4.92 -5.70
C GLY A 19 -0.59 -4.75 -7.18
N GLY A 20 -0.04 -3.60 -7.59
CA GLY A 20 0.29 -3.27 -8.99
C GLY A 20 -0.46 -2.05 -9.53
N GLY A 21 -0.37 -1.79 -10.84
CA GLY A 21 -0.91 -0.57 -11.45
C GLY A 21 -1.43 -0.71 -12.89
N HIS A 22 -1.58 -1.94 -13.37
CA HIS A 22 -2.09 -2.18 -14.73
C HIS A 22 -3.61 -1.95 -14.78
N ASP A 23 -4.12 -1.39 -15.88
CA ASP A 23 -5.55 -1.04 -16.04
C ASP A 23 -6.51 -2.18 -15.65
N LEU A 24 -6.32 -3.38 -16.21
CA LEU A 24 -7.12 -4.57 -15.88
C LEU A 24 -7.07 -4.95 -14.39
N GLN A 25 -5.96 -4.67 -13.71
CA GLN A 25 -5.82 -4.91 -12.28
C GLN A 25 -6.58 -3.83 -11.49
N LEU A 26 -6.46 -2.55 -11.84
CA LEU A 26 -7.24 -1.47 -11.20
C LEU A 26 -8.76 -1.69 -11.35
N ARG A 27 -9.22 -2.13 -12.52
CA ARG A 27 -10.64 -2.50 -12.74
C ARG A 27 -11.10 -3.62 -11.80
N ARG A 28 -10.24 -4.62 -11.54
CA ARG A 28 -10.55 -5.72 -10.61
C ARG A 28 -10.53 -5.23 -9.17
N THR A 29 -9.54 -4.43 -8.79
CA THR A 29 -9.45 -3.79 -7.48
C THR A 29 -10.72 -3.02 -7.15
N ALA A 30 -11.18 -2.16 -8.07
CA ALA A 30 -12.41 -1.41 -7.88
C ALA A 30 -13.65 -2.30 -7.72
N LYS A 31 -13.73 -3.39 -8.50
CA LYS A 31 -14.90 -4.29 -8.51
C LYS A 31 -15.01 -5.17 -7.26
N ILE A 32 -13.90 -5.74 -6.77
CA ILE A 32 -13.92 -6.78 -5.72
C ILE A 32 -12.86 -6.62 -4.63
N GLY A 33 -11.96 -5.64 -4.72
CA GLY A 33 -10.90 -5.45 -3.72
C GLY A 33 -11.40 -4.71 -2.48
N ASP A 34 -10.75 -4.96 -1.36
CA ASP A 34 -10.96 -4.25 -0.10
C ASP A 34 -9.91 -3.15 0.14
N GLY A 35 -8.85 -3.14 -0.69
CA GLY A 35 -7.82 -2.10 -0.69
C GLY A 35 -6.81 -2.28 -1.83
N TRP A 36 -5.89 -1.33 -1.95
CA TRP A 36 -4.88 -1.29 -3.01
C TRP A 36 -3.48 -0.98 -2.50
N PHE A 37 -2.50 -1.74 -3.01
CA PHE A 37 -1.07 -1.50 -2.84
C PHE A 37 -0.50 -0.93 -4.15
N PRO A 38 -0.37 0.40 -4.32
CA PRO A 38 0.28 0.99 -5.48
C PRO A 38 1.74 0.53 -5.60
N VAL A 39 2.21 0.37 -6.84
CA VAL A 39 3.60 0.02 -7.13
C VAL A 39 4.26 1.18 -7.87
N GLY A 40 5.25 1.80 -7.23
CA GLY A 40 5.98 2.94 -7.78
C GLY A 40 6.22 4.02 -6.71
N PRO A 41 6.97 5.09 -7.05
CA PRO A 41 7.12 6.26 -6.19
C PRO A 41 5.89 7.19 -6.31
N PRO A 42 5.72 8.15 -5.39
CA PRO A 42 4.68 9.18 -5.48
C PRO A 42 5.05 10.19 -6.57
N ASN A 43 4.62 9.92 -7.80
CA ASN A 43 4.94 10.68 -9.00
C ASN A 43 3.67 10.87 -9.87
N PRO A 44 3.76 11.57 -11.02
CA PRO A 44 2.61 11.78 -11.90
C PRO A 44 1.96 10.48 -12.41
N ASP A 45 2.73 9.42 -12.63
CA ASP A 45 2.19 8.12 -13.05
C ASP A 45 1.34 7.49 -11.95
N SER A 46 1.81 7.54 -10.69
CA SER A 46 1.04 7.09 -9.52
C SER A 46 -0.23 7.91 -9.34
N ALA A 47 -0.16 9.24 -9.51
CA ALA A 47 -1.34 10.09 -9.46
C ALA A 47 -2.37 9.71 -10.55
N ALA A 48 -1.91 9.42 -11.78
CA ALA A 48 -2.79 8.97 -12.86
C ALA A 48 -3.44 7.61 -12.56
N MET A 49 -2.71 6.68 -11.90
CA MET A 49 -3.26 5.40 -11.46
C MET A 49 -4.32 5.57 -10.37
N VAL A 50 -4.08 6.48 -9.40
CA VAL A 50 -5.05 6.82 -8.35
C VAL A 50 -6.35 7.34 -8.98
N GLU A 51 -6.26 8.32 -9.89
CA GLU A 51 -7.44 8.89 -10.55
C GLU A 51 -8.18 7.85 -11.40
N THR A 52 -7.44 6.96 -12.08
CA THR A 52 -8.04 5.83 -12.82
C THR A 52 -8.81 4.89 -11.88
N LEU A 53 -8.22 4.53 -10.74
CA LEU A 53 -8.88 3.68 -9.75
C LEU A 53 -10.12 4.37 -9.17
N ARG A 54 -10.04 5.66 -8.86
CA ARG A 54 -11.19 6.45 -8.37
C ARG A 54 -12.36 6.43 -9.33
N GLY A 55 -12.09 6.60 -10.64
CA GLY A 55 -13.12 6.46 -11.68
C GLY A 55 -13.77 5.08 -11.66
N TYR A 56 -12.97 4.01 -11.61
CA TYR A 56 -13.51 2.65 -11.55
C TYR A 56 -14.27 2.34 -10.25
N LEU A 57 -13.87 2.91 -9.11
CA LEU A 57 -14.60 2.77 -7.85
C LEU A 57 -15.98 3.41 -7.96
N ALA A 58 -16.04 4.64 -8.49
CA ALA A 58 -17.30 5.35 -8.72
C ALA A 58 -18.23 4.58 -9.69
N ASP A 59 -17.69 4.02 -10.78
CA ASP A 59 -18.45 3.19 -11.74
C ASP A 59 -19.06 1.94 -11.08
N ASN A 60 -18.45 1.43 -10.01
CA ASN A 60 -18.95 0.30 -9.22
C ASN A 60 -19.79 0.75 -8.00
N GLY A 61 -20.15 2.03 -7.92
CA GLY A 61 -20.96 2.58 -6.82
C GLY A 61 -20.23 2.60 -5.47
N ARG A 62 -18.90 2.60 -5.48
CA ARG A 62 -18.06 2.65 -4.28
C ARG A 62 -17.52 4.05 -4.10
N ASP A 63 -17.47 4.50 -2.86
CA ASP A 63 -16.89 5.79 -2.50
C ASP A 63 -15.36 5.74 -2.64
N PRO A 64 -14.77 6.53 -3.55
CA PRO A 64 -13.33 6.53 -3.75
C PRO A 64 -12.54 7.11 -2.58
N ASP A 65 -13.12 8.00 -1.77
CA ASP A 65 -12.42 8.69 -0.70
C ASP A 65 -12.33 7.85 0.59
N SER A 66 -13.13 6.79 0.70
CA SER A 66 -13.04 5.81 1.79
C SER A 66 -12.31 4.52 1.40
N PHE A 67 -11.84 4.39 0.16
CA PHE A 67 -11.18 3.17 -0.32
C PHE A 67 -9.71 3.10 0.17
N PRO A 68 -9.31 2.05 0.94
CA PRO A 68 -7.97 1.97 1.50
C PRO A 68 -6.86 1.87 0.45
N MET A 69 -5.80 2.65 0.65
CA MET A 69 -4.60 2.65 -0.17
C MET A 69 -3.34 2.64 0.71
N GLU A 70 -2.45 1.68 0.46
CA GLU A 70 -1.21 1.51 1.22
C GLU A 70 0.01 1.39 0.29
N PRO A 71 0.72 2.50 -0.01
CA PRO A 71 2.01 2.45 -0.66
C PRO A 71 3.09 1.81 0.21
N GLN A 72 4.20 1.42 -0.43
CA GLN A 72 5.41 0.97 0.25
C GLN A 72 6.53 2.00 0.10
N ALA A 73 7.13 2.40 1.22
CA ALA A 73 8.36 3.19 1.28
C ALA A 73 9.60 2.29 1.41
N GLN A 74 10.73 2.80 0.94
CA GLN A 74 12.04 2.20 1.19
C GLN A 74 12.76 3.00 2.27
N PHE A 75 13.33 2.30 3.25
CA PHE A 75 14.22 2.94 4.25
C PHE A 75 15.54 3.37 3.60
N ARG A 76 16.06 2.53 2.70
CA ARG A 76 17.35 2.74 2.02
C ARG A 76 17.34 4.06 1.24
N GLY A 77 18.45 4.80 1.34
CA GLY A 77 18.72 5.98 0.51
C GLY A 77 17.94 7.23 0.90
N GLY A 78 17.24 7.19 2.03
CA GLY A 78 16.55 8.35 2.60
C GLY A 78 17.18 8.85 3.91
N ASN A 79 16.57 9.89 4.43
CA ASN A 79 16.78 10.51 5.74
C ASN A 79 15.40 10.98 6.26
N PRO A 80 15.28 11.47 7.50
CA PRO A 80 13.99 11.89 8.04
C PRO A 80 13.22 12.87 7.14
N GLU A 81 13.89 13.85 6.56
CA GLU A 81 13.24 14.85 5.69
C GLU A 81 12.66 14.21 4.42
N LEU A 82 13.42 13.31 3.78
CA LEU A 82 12.97 12.58 2.59
C LEU A 82 11.83 11.60 2.90
N TRP A 83 11.88 10.93 4.05
CA TRP A 83 10.83 10.01 4.47
C TRP A 83 9.51 10.74 4.73
N VAL A 84 9.56 11.89 5.41
CA VAL A 84 8.40 12.76 5.64
C VAL A 84 7.84 13.25 4.32
N SER A 85 8.67 13.82 3.44
CA SER A 85 8.21 14.31 2.14
C SER A 85 7.59 13.20 1.29
N HIS A 86 8.18 12.00 1.30
CA HIS A 86 7.65 10.83 0.59
C HIS A 86 6.30 10.39 1.14
N ALA A 87 6.17 10.26 2.47
CA ALA A 87 4.93 9.89 3.12
C ALA A 87 3.83 10.93 2.87
N GLN A 88 4.15 12.22 3.00
CA GLN A 88 3.18 13.30 2.77
C GLN A 88 2.67 13.30 1.33
N SER A 89 3.55 13.06 0.35
CA SER A 89 3.12 13.00 -1.07
C SER A 89 2.11 11.90 -1.32
N TRP A 90 2.20 10.78 -0.59
CA TRP A 90 1.20 9.71 -0.65
C TRP A 90 -0.09 10.05 0.10
N VAL A 91 0.01 10.71 1.26
CA VAL A 91 -1.15 11.22 2.00
C VAL A 91 -1.95 12.20 1.15
N ASP A 92 -1.28 13.10 0.44
CA ASP A 92 -1.91 14.06 -0.48
C ASP A 92 -2.64 13.37 -1.64
N MET A 93 -2.23 12.15 -2.01
CA MET A 93 -2.90 11.30 -3.00
C MET A 93 -4.02 10.42 -2.39
N GLY A 94 -4.24 10.48 -1.07
CA GLY A 94 -5.29 9.73 -0.38
C GLY A 94 -4.84 8.39 0.24
N ALA A 95 -3.54 8.18 0.44
CA ALA A 95 -3.06 6.98 1.15
C ALA A 95 -3.55 6.99 2.61
N THR A 96 -4.03 5.84 3.08
CA THR A 96 -4.53 5.67 4.45
C THR A 96 -3.54 4.95 5.37
N ALA A 97 -2.55 4.27 4.77
CA ALA A 97 -1.46 3.60 5.46
C ALA A 97 -0.17 3.69 4.63
N ILE A 98 0.96 3.34 5.23
CA ILE A 98 2.23 3.17 4.51
C ILE A 98 3.02 2.01 5.12
N SER A 99 3.53 1.14 4.25
CA SER A 99 4.42 0.04 4.63
C SER A 99 5.89 0.48 4.49
N ILE A 100 6.77 0.01 5.36
CA ILE A 100 8.20 0.36 5.34
C ILE A 100 9.04 -0.88 5.04
N ALA A 101 9.78 -0.85 3.94
CA ALA A 101 10.73 -1.90 3.58
C ALA A 101 12.16 -1.50 3.97
N THR A 102 12.80 -2.35 4.78
CA THR A 102 14.21 -2.20 5.19
C THR A 102 15.15 -3.17 4.47
N MET A 103 14.62 -4.00 3.57
CA MET A 103 15.42 -4.91 2.75
C MET A 103 16.45 -4.14 1.92
N ASN A 104 17.63 -4.72 1.73
CA ASN A 104 18.75 -4.12 0.97
C ASN A 104 19.29 -2.79 1.54
N ALA A 105 18.92 -2.42 2.77
CA ALA A 105 19.43 -1.21 3.43
C ALA A 105 20.84 -1.37 4.03
N GLY A 106 21.45 -2.56 3.95
CA GLY A 106 22.78 -2.85 4.51
C GLY A 106 22.80 -2.96 6.04
N LEU A 107 21.64 -3.21 6.66
CA LEU A 107 21.52 -3.39 8.10
C LEU A 107 22.04 -4.79 8.51
N PRO A 108 22.79 -4.88 9.63
CA PRO A 108 23.57 -6.08 9.96
C PRO A 108 22.74 -7.22 10.57
N ASP A 109 21.63 -6.91 11.23
CA ASP A 109 20.85 -7.85 12.03
C ASP A 109 19.38 -7.41 12.20
N ILE A 110 18.60 -8.27 12.85
CA ILE A 110 17.16 -8.07 13.07
C ILE A 110 16.88 -6.82 13.91
N ASP A 111 17.70 -6.55 14.93
CA ASP A 111 17.50 -5.41 15.82
C ASP A 111 17.70 -4.09 15.06
N ALA A 112 18.71 -4.01 14.20
CA ALA A 112 18.93 -2.86 13.32
C ALA A 112 17.76 -2.65 12.33
N HIS A 113 17.14 -3.73 11.82
CA HIS A 113 15.93 -3.63 11.00
C HIS A 113 14.73 -3.11 11.79
N ILE A 114 14.55 -3.54 13.04
CA ILE A 114 13.46 -3.06 13.93
C ILE A 114 13.67 -1.58 14.25
N ASP A 115 14.89 -1.18 14.59
CA ASP A 115 15.22 0.20 14.91
C ASP A 115 15.07 1.13 13.69
N ALA A 116 15.41 0.67 12.49
CA ALA A 116 15.16 1.40 11.25
C ALA A 116 13.66 1.67 11.02
N VAL A 117 12.80 0.68 11.25
CA VAL A 117 11.33 0.86 11.15
C VAL A 117 10.83 1.84 12.22
N ARG A 118 11.35 1.77 13.45
CA ARG A 118 11.01 2.72 14.52
C ARG A 118 11.39 4.15 14.15
N GLN A 119 12.62 4.37 13.68
CA GLN A 119 13.11 5.68 13.25
C GLN A 119 12.26 6.28 12.13
N TYR A 120 11.92 5.49 11.11
CA TYR A 120 11.06 5.96 10.03
C TYR A 120 9.68 6.34 10.58
N ARG A 121 9.07 5.48 11.40
CA ARG A 121 7.76 5.74 12.02
C ARG A 121 7.79 7.03 12.84
N GLU A 122 8.81 7.21 13.68
CA GLU A 122 8.98 8.44 14.48
C GLU A 122 9.09 9.67 13.60
N ALA A 123 9.88 9.63 12.53
CA ALA A 123 10.03 10.75 11.61
C ALA A 123 8.69 11.17 10.96
N VAL A 124 7.85 10.21 10.56
CA VAL A 124 6.58 10.51 9.86
C VAL A 124 5.37 10.70 10.78
N THR A 125 5.54 10.55 12.10
CA THR A 125 4.47 10.77 13.09
C THR A 125 4.78 11.87 14.10
N ALA A 126 5.95 12.49 14.01
CA ALA A 126 6.33 13.69 14.77
C ALA A 126 5.59 14.93 14.27
#